data_AF-A0A2D6JGL0-F1
#
_entry.id   AF-A0A2D6JGL0-F1
#
_cell.length_a   1.000
_cell.length_b   1.000
_cell.length_c   1.000
_cell.angle_alpha   90.00
_cell.angle_beta   90.00
_cell.angle_gamma   90.00
#
_symmetry.space_group_name_H-M   'P 1'
#
loop_
_entity.id
_entity.type
_entity.pdbx_description
1 polymer ?
#
loop_
_entity_poly.entity_id
_entity_poly.type
_entity_poly.pdbx_seq_one_letter_code
_entity_poly.pdbx_strand_id
1 'polypeptide(L)' 'MAEFLGDIAFMVEFLVLGIGLIVIHYGKKEDSKLVKAAGYIMSVASVFALVCTTYFYFKYYFNGDFDSAYPKYSQVREIK' A
#
# COMPACT_ATOMS: atom_id res chain seq x y z
N MET A 1 7.45 -14.95 -0.39
CA MET A 1 7.94 -13.57 -0.09
C MET A 1 6.98 -12.48 -0.54
N ALA A 2 6.23 -12.69 -1.62
CA ALA A 2 5.29 -11.68 -2.12
C ALA A 2 4.16 -11.39 -1.13
N GLU A 3 3.73 -12.38 -0.32
CA GLU A 3 2.67 -12.15 0.68
C GLU A 3 3.10 -11.15 1.76
N PHE A 4 4.28 -11.35 2.35
CA PHE A 4 4.80 -10.52 3.43
C PHE A 4 5.00 -9.06 3.00
N LEU A 5 5.48 -8.85 1.77
CA LEU A 5 5.62 -7.51 1.21
C LEU A 5 4.25 -6.86 0.94
N GLY A 6 3.28 -7.65 0.47
CA GLY A 6 1.90 -7.21 0.29
C GLY A 6 1.27 -6.78 1.62
N ASP A 7 1.44 -7.56 2.68
CA ASP A 7 0.90 -7.27 4.02
C ASP A 7 1.51 -5.98 4.61
N ILE A 8 2.83 -5.78 4.45
CA ILE A 8 3.50 -4.54 4.88
C ILE A 8 2.96 -3.34 4.11
N ALA A 9 2.83 -3.45 2.78
CA ALA A 9 2.29 -2.38 1.95
C ALA A 9 0.87 -2.00 2.42
N PHE A 10 0.03 -3.00 2.65
CA PHE A 10 -1.34 -2.81 3.12
C PHE A 10 -1.40 -2.07 4.47
N MET A 11 -0.55 -2.47 5.43
CA MET A 11 -0.50 -1.83 6.75
C MET A 11 -0.05 -0.36 6.66
N VAL A 12 0.95 -0.07 5.81
CA VAL A 12 1.43 1.30 5.59
C VAL A 12 0.35 2.16 4.93
N GLU A 13 -0.36 1.63 3.93
CA GLU A 13 -1.45 2.34 3.26
C GLU A 13 -2.59 2.71 4.21
N PHE A 14 -2.98 1.79 5.09
CA PHE A 14 -3.98 2.07 6.14
C PHE A 14 -3.51 3.14 7.12
N LEU A 15 -2.24 3.11 7.51
CA LEU A 15 -1.66 4.10 8.40
C LEU A 15 -1.67 5.48 7.73
N VAL A 16 -1.26 5.59 6.47
CA VAL A 16 -1.29 6.83 5.70
C VAL A 16 -2.73 7.35 5.53
N LEU A 17 -3.70 6.46 5.29
CA LEU A 17 -5.11 6.82 5.20
C LEU A 17 -5.64 7.37 6.54
N GLY A 18 -5.29 6.74 7.66
CA GLY A 18 -5.62 7.23 9.00
C GLY A 18 -5.03 8.61 9.29
N ILE A 19 -3.75 8.82 8.98
CA ILE A 19 -3.09 10.13 9.10
C ILE A 19 -3.79 11.17 8.23
N GLY A 20 -4.11 10.85 6.97
CA GLY A 20 -4.82 11.74 6.06
C GLY A 20 -6.14 12.23 6.66
N LEU A 21 -6.94 11.34 7.25
CA LEU A 21 -8.20 11.69 7.91
C LEU A 21 -7.98 12.59 9.14
N ILE A 22 -6.96 12.31 9.95
CA ILE A 22 -6.59 13.16 11.10
C ILE A 22 -6.20 14.56 10.61
N VAL A 23 -5.40 14.67 9.55
CA VAL A 23 -4.98 15.94 8.96
C VAL A 23 -6.20 16.72 8.43
N ILE A 24 -7.17 16.06 7.78
CA ILE A 24 -8.43 16.70 7.39
C ILE A 24 -9.19 17.23 8.61
N HIS A 25 -9.23 16.46 9.70
CA HIS A 25 -9.89 16.88 10.94
C HIS A 25 -9.25 18.12 11.56
N TYR A 26 -7.92 18.15 11.67
CA TYR A 26 -7.19 19.33 12.15
C TYR A 26 -7.34 20.53 11.20
N GLY A 27 -7.25 20.31 9.88
CA GLY A 27 -7.46 21.36 8.88
C GLY A 27 -8.86 21.99 8.94
N LYS A 28 -9.89 21.22 9.32
CA LYS A 28 -11.24 21.77 9.60
C LYS A 28 -11.28 22.59 10.89
N LYS A 29 -10.49 22.22 11.89
CA LYS A 29 -10.48 22.88 13.21
C LYS A 29 -9.76 24.23 13.15
N GLU A 30 -8.73 24.36 12.31
CA GLU A 30 -7.94 25.59 12.14
C GLU A 30 -8.38 26.48 10.96
N ASP A 31 -9.47 26.12 10.26
CA ASP A 31 -9.93 26.76 8.99
C ASP A 31 -8.83 26.87 7.91
N SER A 32 -7.78 26.05 8.01
CA SER A 32 -6.66 26.08 7.08
C SER A 32 -6.97 25.26 5.84
N LYS A 33 -7.28 25.96 4.74
CA LYS A 33 -7.57 25.36 3.42
C LYS A 33 -6.42 24.50 2.91
N LEU A 34 -5.17 24.87 3.20
CA LEU A 34 -3.97 24.13 2.78
C LEU A 34 -3.85 22.78 3.50
N VAL A 35 -4.02 22.77 4.82
CA VAL A 35 -3.94 21.53 5.64
C VAL A 35 -5.05 20.58 5.23
N LYS A 36 -6.26 21.11 5.02
CA LYS A 36 -7.40 20.32 4.54
C LYS A 36 -7.13 19.72 3.16
N ALA A 37 -6.56 20.49 2.22
CA ALA A 37 -6.21 19.99 0.88
C ALA A 37 -5.13 18.89 0.95
N ALA A 38 -4.09 19.07 1.76
CA ALA A 38 -3.06 18.06 1.98
C ALA A 38 -3.65 16.75 2.51
N GLY A 39 -4.54 16.84 3.50
CA GLY A 39 -5.25 15.69 4.04
C GLY A 39 -6.09 14.96 2.98
N TYR A 40 -6.84 15.69 2.14
CA TYR A 40 -7.57 15.08 1.02
C TYR A 40 -6.66 14.39 0.01
N ILE A 41 -5.54 15.03 -0.38
CA ILE A 41 -4.58 14.44 -1.32
C ILE A 41 -3.99 13.15 -0.73
N MET A 42 -3.59 13.15 0.55
CA MET A 42 -3.10 11.95 1.23
C MET A 42 -4.15 10.84 1.24
N SER A 43 -5.40 11.15 1.62
CA SER A 43 -6.47 10.15 1.67
C SER A 43 -6.82 9.59 0.29
N VAL A 44 -6.87 10.43 -0.76
CA VAL A 44 -7.16 9.95 -2.12
C VAL A 44 -6.02 9.08 -2.62
N ALA A 45 -4.77 9.53 -2.45
CA ALA A 45 -3.59 8.77 -2.86
C ALA A 45 -3.52 7.40 -2.16
N SER A 46 -3.80 7.34 -0.85
CA SER A 46 -3.79 6.07 -0.12
C SER A 46 -4.90 5.13 -0.54
N VAL A 47 -6.10 5.63 -0.86
CA VAL A 47 -7.19 4.79 -1.41
C VAL A 47 -6.79 4.20 -2.77
N PHE A 48 -6.20 5.00 -3.66
CA PHE A 48 -5.73 4.50 -4.95
C PHE A 48 -4.61 3.46 -4.80
N ALA A 49 -3.70 3.68 -3.86
CA ALA A 49 -2.64 2.71 -3.53
C ALA A 49 -3.25 1.40 -3.01
N LEU A 50 -4.20 1.47 -2.07
CA LEU A 50 -4.94 0.32 -1.53
C LEU A 50 -5.59 -0.52 -2.63
N VAL A 51 -6.28 0.12 -3.57
CA VAL A 51 -6.91 -0.57 -4.71
C VAL A 51 -5.86 -1.25 -5.59
N CYS A 52 -4.73 -0.58 -5.85
CA CYS A 52 -3.61 -1.14 -6.60
C CYS A 52 -3.01 -2.36 -5.89
N THR A 53 -2.73 -2.23 -4.60
CA THR A 53 -2.15 -3.30 -3.77
C THR A 53 -3.09 -4.49 -3.70
N THR A 54 -4.39 -4.28 -3.47
CA THR A 54 -5.40 -5.35 -3.50
C THR A 54 -5.44 -6.05 -4.86
N TYR A 55 -5.41 -5.31 -5.98
CA TYR A 55 -5.39 -5.91 -7.31
C TYR A 55 -4.20 -6.83 -7.52
N PHE A 56 -2.98 -6.37 -7.18
CA PHE A 56 -1.78 -7.20 -7.31
C PHE A 56 -1.77 -8.35 -6.31
N TYR A 57 -2.29 -8.15 -5.10
CA TYR A 57 -2.41 -9.20 -4.10
C TYR A 57 -3.24 -10.38 -4.63
N PHE A 58 -4.42 -10.11 -5.19
CA PHE A 58 -5.25 -11.15 -5.81
C PHE A 58 -4.57 -11.77 -7.03
N LYS A 59 -3.89 -10.97 -7.87
CA LYS A 59 -3.16 -11.49 -9.02
C LYS A 59 -2.09 -12.51 -8.61
N TYR A 60 -1.28 -12.19 -7.60
CA TYR A 60 -0.26 -13.10 -7.06
C TYR A 60 -0.88 -14.33 -6.37
N TYR A 61 -2.02 -14.14 -5.69
CA TYR A 61 -2.78 -15.24 -5.09
C TYR A 61 -3.20 -16.27 -6.14
N PHE A 62 -3.85 -15.83 -7.23
CA PHE A 62 -4.32 -16.73 -8.28
C PHE A 62 -3.18 -17.38 -9.08
N ASN A 63 -2.01 -16.76 -9.14
CA ASN A 63 -0.82 -17.33 -9.77
C ASN A 63 -0.09 -18.37 -8.90
N GLY A 64 -0.49 -18.55 -7.63
CA GLY A 64 0.21 -19.43 -6.69
C GLY A 64 1.60 -18.90 -6.29
N ASP A 65 1.87 -17.61 -6.50
CA ASP A 65 3.17 -16.98 -6.15
C ASP A 65 3.38 -16.90 -4.62
N PHE A 66 2.32 -17.15 -3.84
CA PHE A 66 2.33 -17.27 -2.39
C PHE A 66 2.68 -18.67 -1.87
N ASP A 67 2.66 -19.70 -2.73
CA ASP A 67 2.95 -21.08 -2.29
C ASP A 67 4.45 -21.35 -2.06
N SER A 68 5.33 -20.36 -2.30
CA SER A 68 6.77 -20.51 -2.12
C SER A 68 7.42 -19.36 -1.38
N ALA A 69 8.04 -19.68 -0.24
CA ALA A 69 8.84 -18.73 0.54
C ALA A 69 10.16 -18.34 -0.16
N TYR A 70 10.67 -19.18 -1.08
CA TYR A 70 11.95 -18.99 -1.76
C TYR A 70 11.77 -19.01 -3.28
N PRO A 71 12.58 -18.25 -4.05
CA PRO A 71 12.54 -18.35 -5.51
C PRO A 71 12.87 -19.78 -5.94
N LYS A 72 12.07 -20.34 -6.87
CA LYS A 72 12.43 -21.63 -7.51
C LYS A 72 13.80 -21.48 -8.19
N TYR A 73 14.74 -22.33 -7.81
CA TYR A 73 16.17 -22.41 -8.20
C TYR A 73 16.56 -22.16 -9.68
N SER A 74 15.61 -21.98 -10.60
CA SER A 74 15.86 -21.64 -12.00
C SER A 74 16.51 -20.27 -12.25
N GLN A 75 16.47 -19.34 -11.28
CA GLN A 75 17.02 -17.98 -11.42
C GLN A 75 18.42 -17.78 -10.81
N VAL A 76 18.98 -18.81 -10.15
CA VAL A 76 20.32 -18.74 -9.51
C VAL A 76 21.44 -19.18 -10.47
N ARG A 77 21.09 -19.72 -11.65
CA ARG A 77 22.06 -20.34 -12.58
C ARG A 77 22.66 -19.39 -13.62
N GLU A 78 22.35 -18.09 -13.58
CA GLU A 78 22.91 -17.08 -14.52
C GLU A 78 24.07 -16.28 -13.92
N ILE A 79 24.52 -16.61 -12.70
CA ILE A 79 25.78 -16.08 -12.14
C ILE A 79 26.84 -17.18 -12.29
N LYS A 80 27.39 -17.34 -13.48
CA LYS A 80 28.64 -18.07 -13.70
C LYS A 80 29.56 -17.29 -14.61
#